data_AF-A0A1V4YMN3-F1
#
_entry.id   AF-A0A1V4YMN3-F1
#
_cell.length_a   1.000
_cell.length_b   1.000
_cell.length_c   1.000
_cell.angle_alpha   90.00
_cell.angle_beta   90.00
_cell.angle_gamma   90.00
#
_symmetry.space_group_name_H-M   'P 1'
#
loop_
_entity.id
_entity.type
_entity.pdbx_description
1 polymer ?
#
loop_
_entity_poly.entity_id
_entity_poly.type
_entity_poly.pdbx_seq_one_letter_code
_entity_poly.pdbx_strand_id
1 'polypeptide(L)'
;MFGKGGGVIIVPVLISLFHYDPKAATATSLAALQLPVGLPSVIVYAEQGHLNLIYAELMAVGIVVGTFFGSNLALKLSAPFFKKIYAIFLLGVAVYMVIKYI
;
A
#
# COMPACT_ATOMS: atom_id res chain seq x y z
N MET A 1 10.05 0.43 -0.66
CA MET A 1 9.50 0.06 0.66
C MET A 1 8.03 0.44 0.64
N PHE A 2 7.22 -0.49 0.12
CA PHE A 2 5.81 -0.38 -0.29
C PHE A 2 5.02 0.73 0.43
N GLY A 3 4.31 1.58 -0.34
CA GLY A 3 3.54 2.78 0.07
C GLY A 3 2.42 2.59 1.11
N LYS A 4 2.71 1.87 2.18
CA LYS A 4 1.95 1.64 3.40
C LYS A 4 2.88 1.78 4.61
N GLY A 5 3.79 2.76 4.60
CA GLY A 5 4.78 2.96 5.67
C GLY A 5 4.18 2.98 7.08
N GLY A 6 2.96 3.53 7.23
CA GLY A 6 2.21 3.48 8.50
C GLY A 6 1.27 2.29 8.68
N GLY A 7 0.77 1.69 7.59
CA GLY A 7 -0.25 0.64 7.64
C GLY A 7 0.25 -0.70 8.20
N VAL A 8 1.56 -0.95 8.08
CA VAL A 8 2.20 -2.15 8.64
C VAL A 8 2.09 -2.18 10.17
N ILE A 9 2.01 -1.03 10.83
CA ILE A 9 1.87 -0.91 12.29
C ILE A 9 0.41 -0.64 12.67
N ILE A 10 -0.25 0.31 11.99
CA ILE A 10 -1.63 0.72 12.33
C ILE A 10 -2.63 -0.44 12.18
N VAL A 11 -2.50 -1.27 11.13
CA VAL A 11 -3.46 -2.36 10.89
C VAL A 11 -3.37 -3.43 11.98
N PRO A 12 -2.19 -3.98 12.35
CA PRO A 12 -2.09 -4.91 13.47
C PRO A 12 -2.62 -4.32 14.79
N VAL A 13 -2.33 -3.05 15.08
CA VAL A 13 -2.81 -2.39 16.32
C VAL A 13 -4.34 -2.27 16.35
N LEU A 14 -4.97 -1.90 15.24
CA LEU A 14 -6.43 -1.83 15.15
C LEU A 14 -7.07 -3.22 15.33
N ILE A 15 -6.43 -4.27 14.84
CA ILE A 15 -6.93 -5.64 15.00
C ILE A 15 -6.69 -6.14 16.44
N SER A 16 -5.51 -5.93 17.02
CA SER A 16 -5.12 -6.53 18.30
C SER A 16 -5.62 -5.76 19.52
N LEU A 17 -5.59 -4.42 19.50
CA LEU A 17 -6.06 -3.60 20.62
C LEU A 17 -7.55 -3.25 20.48
N PHE A 18 -7.97 -2.87 19.27
CA PHE A 18 -9.32 -2.36 19.03
C PHE A 18 -10.28 -3.41 18.47
N HIS A 19 -9.82 -4.64 18.24
CA HIS A 19 -10.64 -5.77 17.78
C HIS A 19 -11.39 -5.49 16.46
N TYR A 20 -10.84 -4.64 15.59
CA TYR A 20 -11.42 -4.36 14.28
C TYR A 20 -11.32 -5.59 13.37
N ASP A 21 -12.34 -5.78 12.52
CA ASP A 21 -12.25 -6.73 11.41
C ASP A 21 -11.08 -6.35 10.47
N PRO A 22 -10.33 -7.33 9.92
CA PRO A 22 -9.16 -7.05 9.07
C PRO A 22 -9.44 -6.13 7.87
N LYS A 23 -10.64 -6.19 7.27
CA LYS A 23 -11.02 -5.30 6.17
C LYS A 23 -11.25 -3.88 6.67
N ALA A 24 -11.96 -3.73 7.79
CA ALA A 24 -12.22 -2.44 8.41
C ALA A 24 -10.91 -1.77 8.87
N ALA A 25 -10.05 -2.50 9.57
CA ALA A 25 -8.74 -2.00 10.01
C ALA A 25 -7.88 -1.50 8.83
N THR A 26 -7.87 -2.24 7.71
CA THR A 26 -7.13 -1.85 6.50
C THR A 26 -7.70 -0.58 5.89
N ALA A 27 -9.02 -0.47 5.76
CA ALA A 27 -9.68 0.71 5.20
C ALA A 27 -9.47 1.95 6.08
N THR A 28 -9.63 1.81 7.41
CA THR A 28 -9.41 2.88 8.38
C THR A 28 -7.96 3.35 8.37
N SER A 29 -6.99 2.44 8.32
CA SER A 29 -5.57 2.81 8.22
C SER A 29 -5.25 3.59 6.95
N LEU A 30 -5.84 3.21 5.80
CA LEU A 30 -5.66 3.94 4.55
C LEU A 30 -6.22 5.36 4.64
N ALA A 31 -7.45 5.51 5.16
CA ALA A 31 -8.06 6.82 5.34
C ALA A 31 -7.24 7.73 6.27
N ALA A 32 -6.75 7.16 7.38
CA ALA A 32 -5.95 7.87 8.37
C ALA A 32 -4.58 8.32 7.85
N LEU A 33 -4.02 7.66 6.84
CA LEU A 33 -2.70 8.04 6.29
C LEU A 33 -2.83 8.93 5.05
N GLN A 34 -3.80 8.68 4.18
CA GLN A 34 -3.85 9.34 2.88
C GLN A 34 -4.27 10.81 2.97
N LEU A 35 -5.34 11.09 3.72
CA LEU A 35 -5.93 12.42 3.81
C LEU A 35 -5.16 13.35 4.75
N PRO A 36 -5.02 13.04 6.05
CA PRO A 36 -4.47 14.01 7.01
C PRO A 36 -2.94 14.06 6.98
N VAL A 37 -2.24 13.01 6.55
CA VAL A 37 -0.77 12.97 6.48
C VAL A 37 -0.27 13.15 5.04
N GLY A 38 -0.88 12.42 4.10
CA GLY A 38 -0.50 12.47 2.69
C GLY A 38 -0.68 13.84 2.06
N LEU A 39 -1.86 14.46 2.19
CA LEU A 39 -2.15 15.74 1.53
C LEU A 39 -1.22 16.88 1.97
N PRO A 40 -1.02 17.15 3.28
CA PRO A 40 -0.09 18.19 3.70
C PRO A 40 1.35 17.92 3.24
N SER A 41 1.76 16.65 3.23
CA SER A 41 3.09 16.28 2.74
C SER A 41 3.28 16.66 1.28
N VAL A 42 2.29 16.37 0.41
CA VAL A 42 2.36 16.74 -1.01
C VAL A 42 2.48 18.25 -1.18
N ILE A 43 1.72 19.04 -0.41
CA ILE A 43 1.78 20.52 -0.48
C ILE A 43 3.17 21.01 -0.11
N VAL A 44 3.71 20.56 1.03
CA VAL A 44 5.05 20.97 1.49
C VAL A 44 6.14 20.63 0.48
N TYR A 45 6.12 19.41 -0.08
CA TYR A 45 7.11 19.01 -1.09
C TYR A 45 6.92 19.71 -2.44
N ALA A 46 5.68 20.12 -2.78
CA ALA A 46 5.41 20.94 -3.94
C ALA A 46 5.98 22.35 -3.78
N GLU A 47 5.78 22.97 -2.62
CA GLU A 47 6.32 24.30 -2.31
C GLU A 47 7.86 24.32 -2.30
N GLN A 48 8.48 23.22 -1.90
CA GLN A 48 9.95 23.06 -1.95
C GLN A 48 10.50 22.76 -3.35
N GLY A 49 9.65 22.68 -4.38
CA GLY A 49 10.08 22.39 -5.76
C GLY A 49 10.54 20.94 -5.99
N HIS A 50 10.26 20.04 -5.05
CA HIS A 50 10.62 18.63 -5.15
C HIS A 50 9.54 17.77 -5.83
N LEU A 51 8.39 18.36 -6.19
CA LEU A 51 7.30 17.67 -6.86
C LEU A 51 7.38 17.81 -8.38
N ASN A 52 7.58 16.69 -9.07
CA ASN A 52 7.36 16.62 -10.52
C ASN A 52 5.94 16.14 -10.81
N LEU A 53 5.08 17.04 -11.27
CA LEU A 53 3.67 16.75 -11.54
C LEU A 53 3.46 15.68 -12.62
N ILE A 54 4.30 15.65 -13.66
CA ILE A 54 4.16 14.70 -14.77
C ILE A 54 4.36 13.27 -14.27
N TYR A 55 5.45 13.03 -13.52
CA TYR A 55 5.70 11.70 -12.96
C TYR A 55 4.66 11.34 -11.89
N ALA A 56 4.22 12.31 -11.08
CA ALA A 56 3.19 12.09 -10.09
C ALA A 56 1.85 11.65 -10.72
N GLU A 57 1.42 12.32 -11.78
CA GLU A 57 0.17 11.99 -12.49
C GLU A 57 0.27 10.63 -13.19
N LEU A 58 1.39 10.36 -13.89
CA LEU A 58 1.59 9.07 -14.55
C LEU A 58 1.55 7.90 -13.55
N MET A 59 2.18 8.08 -12.38
CA MET A 59 2.10 7.10 -11.30
C MET A 59 0.69 6.98 -10.73
N ALA A 60 -0.02 8.09 -10.54
CA ALA A 60 -1.39 8.09 -10.02
C ALA A 60 -2.33 7.29 -10.93
N VAL A 61 -2.27 7.52 -12.25
CA VAL A 61 -3.05 6.76 -13.24
C VAL A 61 -2.69 5.27 -13.17
N GLY A 62 -1.40 4.93 -13.15
CA GLY A 62 -0.95 3.54 -13.03
C GLY A 62 -1.47 2.86 -11.75
N ILE A 63 -1.46 3.56 -10.62
CA ILE A 63 -1.98 3.06 -9.34
C ILE A 63 -3.49 2.86 -9.40
N VAL A 64 -4.25 3.83 -9.93
CA VAL A 64 -5.72 3.75 -10.03
C VAL A 64 -6.11 2.56 -10.89
N VAL A 65 -5.52 2.44 -12.08
CA VAL A 65 -5.78 1.33 -13.01
C VAL A 65 -5.39 -0.01 -12.37
N GLY A 66 -4.17 -0.10 -11.84
CA GLY A 66 -3.68 -1.32 -11.20
C GLY A 66 -4.52 -1.75 -10.00
N THR A 67 -4.98 -0.80 -9.18
CA THR A 67 -5.83 -1.09 -8.02
C THR A 67 -7.24 -1.48 -8.44
N PHE A 68 -7.82 -0.83 -9.45
CA PHE A 68 -9.15 -1.17 -9.96
C PHE A 68 -9.21 -2.61 -10.49
N PHE A 69 -8.24 -3.01 -11.33
CA PHE A 69 -8.20 -4.38 -11.85
C PHE A 69 -7.72 -5.39 -10.79
N GLY A 70 -6.69 -5.03 -10.02
CA GLY A 70 -6.09 -5.91 -9.02
C GLY A 70 -7.02 -6.22 -7.85
N SER A 71 -7.77 -5.24 -7.35
CA SER A 71 -8.74 -5.45 -6.28
C SER A 71 -9.92 -6.32 -6.74
N ASN A 72 -10.46 -6.06 -7.93
CA ASN A 72 -11.51 -6.89 -8.51
C ASN A 72 -11.07 -8.34 -8.72
N LEU A 73 -9.82 -8.56 -9.16
CA LEU A 73 -9.28 -9.91 -9.28
C LEU A 73 -9.07 -10.56 -7.91
N ALA A 74 -8.48 -9.83 -6.96
CA ALA A 74 -8.21 -10.33 -5.61
C ALA A 74 -9.49 -10.72 -4.86
N LEU A 75 -10.58 -9.96 -5.01
CA LEU A 75 -11.87 -10.25 -4.39
C LEU A 75 -12.55 -11.51 -4.97
N LYS A 76 -12.19 -11.92 -6.19
CA LYS A 76 -12.70 -13.15 -6.83
C LYS A 76 -11.90 -14.40 -6.48
N LEU A 77 -10.71 -14.26 -5.89
CA LEU A 77 -9.86 -15.39 -5.53
C LEU A 77 -10.22 -15.94 -4.14
N SER A 78 -10.12 -17.26 -3.98
CA SER A 78 -10.29 -17.89 -2.67
C SER A 78 -9.16 -17.46 -1.72
N ALA A 79 -9.51 -17.20 -0.45
CA ALA A 79 -8.57 -16.76 0.58
C ALA A 79 -7.26 -17.60 0.68
N PRO A 80 -7.28 -18.95 0.64
CA PRO A 80 -6.05 -19.73 0.69
C PRO A 80 -5.18 -19.58 -0.56
N PHE A 81 -5.79 -19.42 -1.74
CA PHE A 81 -5.05 -19.25 -2.99
C PHE A 81 -4.38 -17.88 -3.07
N PHE A 82 -5.10 -16.83 -2.68
CA PHE A 82 -4.55 -15.48 -2.58
C PHE A 82 -3.36 -15.41 -1.62
N LYS A 83 -3.48 -16.03 -0.43
CA LYS A 83 -2.37 -16.13 0.54
C LYS A 83 -1.15 -16.82 -0.06
N LYS A 84 -1.33 -17.90 -0.82
CA LYS A 84 -0.24 -18.65 -1.45
C LYS A 84 0.49 -17.83 -2.51
N ILE A 85 -0.24 -17.15 -3.40
CA ILE A 85 0.35 -16.25 -4.41
C ILE A 85 1.13 -15.13 -3.73
N TYR A 86 0.53 -14.50 -2.73
CA TYR A 86 1.17 -13.39 -2.01
C TYR A 86 2.46 -13.84 -1.30
N ALA A 87 2.46 -15.03 -0.67
CA ALA A 87 3.65 -15.59 -0.05
C ALA A 87 4.78 -15.86 -1.06
N ILE A 88 4.45 -16.44 -2.23
CA ILE A 88 5.43 -16.68 -3.31
C ILE A 88 6.01 -15.35 -3.82
N PHE A 89 5.16 -14.34 -4.02
CA PHE A 89 5.59 -13.02 -4.43
C PHE A 89 6.56 -12.39 -3.41
N LEU A 90 6.23 -12.45 -2.11
CA LEU A 90 7.10 -11.93 -1.05
C LEU A 90 8.45 -12.66 -0.99
N LEU A 91 8.46 -13.98 -1.17
CA LEU A 91 9.70 -14.76 -1.25
C LEU A 91 10.56 -14.31 -2.45
N GLY A 92 9.95 -14.10 -3.62
CA GLY A 92 10.66 -13.59 -4.79
C GLY A 92 11.26 -12.20 -4.56
N VAL A 93 10.51 -11.30 -3.92
CA VAL A 93 11.02 -9.97 -3.54
C VAL A 93 12.17 -10.07 -2.54
N ALA A 94 12.06 -10.94 -1.54
CA ALA A 94 13.11 -11.16 -0.55
C ALA A 94 14.40 -11.66 -1.22
N VAL A 95 14.30 -12.66 -2.11
CA VAL A 95 15.45 -13.17 -2.88
C VAL A 95 16.06 -12.09 -3.77
N TYR A 96 15.24 -11.34 -4.50
CA TYR A 96 15.72 -10.22 -5.32
C TYR A 96 16.46 -9.17 -4.49
N MET A 97 15.93 -8.83 -3.32
CA MET A 97 16.52 -7.85 -2.42
C MET A 97 17.86 -8.34 -1.86
N VAL A 98 17.97 -9.62 -1.49
CA VAL A 98 19.23 -10.24 -1.05
C VAL A 98 20.27 -10.22 -2.17
N ILE A 99 19.89 -10.61 -3.40
CA ILE A 99 20.83 -10.62 -4.54
C ILE A 99 21.28 -9.20 -4.92
N LYS A 100 20.42 -8.19 -4.80
CA LYS A 100 20.77 -6.80 -5.14
C LYS A 100 21.65 -6.13 -4.07
N TYR A 101 21.61 -6.63 -2.83
CA TYR A 101 22.27 -6.01 -1.68
C TYR A 101 23.53 -6.76 -1.22
N ILE A 102 23.83 -7.91 -1.83
CA ILE A 102 25.11 -8.62 -1.79
C ILE A 102 25.91 -8.20 -3.03
#